data_AF-R0BTL2-F1
#
_entry.id   AF-R0BTL2-F1
#
_cell.length_a   1.000
_cell.length_b   1.000
_cell.length_c   1.000
_cell.angle_alpha   90.00
_cell.angle_beta   90.00
_cell.angle_gamma   90.00
#
_symmetry.space_group_name_H-M   'P 1'
#
loop_
_entity.id
_entity.type
_entity.pdbx_description
1 polymer ?
#
loop_
_entity_poly.entity_id
_entity_poly.type
_entity_poly.pdbx_seq_one_letter_code
_entity_poly.pdbx_strand_id
1 'polypeptide(L)'
;MSKKAVIFFAVWTSFWCSVFNYVYVMIPALKGHPWIMFVCLAVFFGMGSTVKDVPHLMASAVCGPIWGQLDLLLMTFGIFGSALAGFGPILVGTTITMIIHIAYLCNTPLRDVPIIFAGVALTFACGIGFLDMENILGLILSMLFGLVLCGVCAWGQAYGMKKYPQTS
;
A
#
# COMPACT_ATOMS: atom_id res chain seq x y z
N MET A 1 -18.81 -8.57 -14.49
CA MET A 1 -18.04 -9.77 -14.89
C MET A 1 -18.96 -10.98 -15.04
N SER A 2 -18.70 -11.87 -15.99
CA SER A 2 -19.43 -13.15 -16.09
C SER A 2 -19.02 -14.09 -14.95
N LYS A 3 -19.83 -15.10 -14.61
CA LYS A 3 -19.49 -16.08 -13.56
C LYS A 3 -18.14 -16.77 -13.84
N LYS A 4 -17.85 -17.11 -15.10
CA LYS A 4 -16.57 -17.71 -15.51
C LYS A 4 -15.40 -16.75 -15.31
N ALA A 5 -15.57 -15.46 -15.66
CA ALA A 5 -14.56 -14.44 -15.40
C ALA A 5 -14.30 -14.26 -13.89
N VAL A 6 -15.35 -14.27 -13.07
CA VAL A 6 -15.24 -14.17 -11.61
C VAL A 6 -14.45 -15.35 -11.03
N ILE A 7 -14.81 -16.58 -11.40
CA ILE A 7 -14.10 -17.77 -10.91
C ILE A 7 -12.64 -17.74 -11.34
N PHE A 8 -12.37 -17.42 -12.62
CA PHE A 8 -11.01 -17.27 -13.12
C PHE A 8 -10.22 -16.22 -12.32
N PHE A 9 -10.79 -15.03 -12.14
CA PHE A 9 -10.13 -13.94 -11.43
C PHE A 9 -9.91 -14.26 -9.95
N ALA A 10 -10.85 -14.96 -9.31
CA ALA A 10 -10.70 -15.42 -7.93
C ALA A 10 -9.54 -16.40 -7.78
N VAL A 11 -9.44 -17.41 -8.64
CA VAL A 11 -8.32 -18.36 -8.65
C VAL A 11 -6.99 -17.64 -8.95
N TRP A 12 -6.98 -16.78 -9.97
CA TRP A 12 -5.81 -16.00 -10.37
C TRP A 12 -5.27 -15.14 -9.22
N THR A 13 -6.14 -14.35 -8.60
CA THR A 13 -5.76 -13.47 -7.49
C THR A 13 -5.32 -14.29 -6.29
N SER A 14 -6.03 -15.36 -5.96
CA SER A 14 -5.68 -16.25 -4.85
C SER A 14 -4.29 -16.86 -5.04
N PHE A 15 -3.97 -17.31 -6.25
CA PHE A 15 -2.65 -17.84 -6.57
C PHE A 15 -1.54 -16.80 -6.31
N TRP A 16 -1.70 -15.57 -6.81
CA TRP A 16 -0.69 -14.53 -6.60
C TRP A 16 -0.60 -14.05 -5.14
N CYS A 17 -1.71 -14.05 -4.39
CA CYS A 17 -1.67 -13.87 -2.94
C CYS A 17 -0.87 -14.96 -2.24
N SER A 18 -1.04 -16.22 -2.65
CA SER A 18 -0.24 -17.34 -2.12
C SER A 18 1.23 -17.21 -2.49
N VAL A 19 1.56 -16.77 -3.71
CA VAL A 19 2.94 -16.49 -4.14
C VAL A 19 3.57 -15.41 -3.25
N PHE A 20 2.86 -14.31 -3.00
CA PHE A 20 3.36 -13.26 -2.10
C PHE A 20 3.66 -13.80 -0.71
N ASN A 21 2.70 -14.51 -0.12
CA ASN A 21 2.86 -15.09 1.20
C ASN A 21 4.05 -16.08 1.26
N TYR A 22 4.21 -16.91 0.23
CA TYR A 22 5.33 -17.84 0.13
C TYR A 22 6.68 -17.11 0.04
N VAL A 23 6.79 -16.11 -0.84
CA VAL A 23 8.02 -15.30 -0.99
C VAL A 23 8.32 -14.51 0.29
N TYR A 24 7.30 -13.98 0.96
CA TYR A 24 7.42 -13.29 2.25
C TYR A 24 8.08 -14.19 3.31
N VAL A 25 7.67 -15.46 3.41
CA VAL A 25 8.27 -16.42 4.36
C VAL A 25 9.72 -16.77 4.00
N MET A 26 10.06 -16.77 2.72
CA MET A 26 11.36 -17.21 2.22
C MET A 26 12.43 -16.10 2.18
N ILE A 27 12.03 -14.83 2.13
CA ILE A 27 12.95 -13.68 2.02
C ILE A 27 12.95 -12.89 3.34
N PRO A 28 13.99 -13.05 4.18
CA PRO A 28 14.08 -12.37 5.48
C PRO A 28 14.07 -10.83 5.40
N ALA A 29 14.39 -10.27 4.23
CA ALA A 29 14.37 -8.83 3.99
C ALA A 29 12.94 -8.26 3.89
N LEU A 30 11.92 -9.10 3.68
CA LEU A 30 10.52 -8.66 3.71
C LEU A 30 10.02 -8.61 5.14
N LYS A 31 9.45 -7.45 5.54
CA LYS A 31 8.94 -7.19 6.89
C LYS A 31 7.52 -6.60 6.81
N GLY A 32 6.74 -6.73 7.89
CA GLY A 32 5.43 -6.10 8.03
C GLY A 32 4.20 -6.99 7.80
N HIS A 33 4.35 -8.31 7.90
CA HIS A 33 3.31 -9.34 7.77
C HIS A 33 2.89 -9.67 6.33
N PRO A 34 2.52 -10.95 6.08
CA PRO A 34 2.04 -11.38 4.76
C PRO A 34 0.74 -10.67 4.31
N TRP A 35 0.05 -9.99 5.23
CA TRP A 35 -1.20 -9.31 4.98
C TRP A 35 -1.07 -8.03 4.14
N ILE A 36 0.14 -7.50 3.98
CA ILE A 36 0.42 -6.27 3.21
C ILE A 36 -0.16 -6.36 1.79
N MET A 37 -0.07 -7.52 1.13
CA MET A 37 -0.64 -7.66 -0.21
C MET A 37 -2.15 -7.43 -0.26
N PHE A 38 -2.90 -7.84 0.77
CA PHE A 38 -4.34 -7.59 0.81
C PHE A 38 -4.66 -6.09 0.97
N VAL A 39 -3.86 -5.37 1.73
CA VAL A 39 -3.96 -3.91 1.84
C VAL A 39 -3.65 -3.27 0.48
N CYS A 40 -2.58 -3.68 -0.19
CA CYS A 40 -2.24 -3.20 -1.53
C CYS A 40 -3.36 -3.50 -2.54
N LEU A 41 -3.94 -4.71 -2.54
CA LEU A 41 -5.05 -5.08 -3.42
C LEU A 41 -6.30 -4.23 -3.17
N ALA A 42 -6.66 -4.05 -1.90
CA ALA A 42 -7.82 -3.26 -1.50
C ALA A 42 -7.69 -1.81 -1.96
N VAL A 43 -6.52 -1.20 -1.77
CA VAL A 43 -6.25 0.18 -2.20
C VAL A 43 -6.17 0.28 -3.72
N PHE A 44 -5.40 -0.60 -4.36
CA PHE A 44 -5.19 -0.60 -5.81
C PHE A 44 -6.52 -0.70 -6.57
N PHE A 45 -7.35 -1.70 -6.24
CA PHE A 45 -8.66 -1.87 -6.87
C PHE A 45 -9.70 -0.87 -6.37
N GLY A 46 -9.62 -0.43 -5.11
CA GLY A 46 -10.48 0.63 -4.56
C GLY A 46 -10.29 1.97 -5.26
N MET A 47 -9.08 2.25 -5.74
CA MET A 47 -8.77 3.41 -6.57
C MET A 47 -9.19 3.24 -8.05
N GLY A 48 -9.66 2.05 -8.46
CA GLY A 48 -9.92 1.75 -9.87
C GLY A 48 -8.64 1.66 -10.72
N SER A 49 -7.49 1.37 -10.09
CA SER A 49 -6.19 1.35 -10.77
C SER A 49 -6.08 0.23 -11.78
N THR A 50 -5.19 0.43 -12.74
CA THR A 50 -4.83 -0.50 -13.81
C THR A 50 -3.34 -0.80 -13.79
N VAL A 51 -2.91 -1.75 -14.61
CA VAL A 51 -1.48 -2.15 -14.74
C VAL A 51 -0.58 -0.94 -15.03
N LYS A 52 -1.09 0.07 -15.74
CA LYS A 52 -0.33 1.28 -16.11
C LYS A 52 0.00 2.17 -14.92
N ASP A 53 -0.77 2.04 -13.84
CA ASP A 53 -0.65 2.90 -12.68
C ASP A 53 0.40 2.38 -11.68
N VAL A 54 0.80 1.11 -11.82
CA VAL A 54 1.78 0.44 -10.94
C VAL A 54 3.06 1.27 -10.71
N PRO A 55 3.74 1.85 -11.72
CA PRO A 55 4.99 2.55 -11.50
C PRO A 55 4.87 3.78 -10.58
N HIS A 56 3.81 4.58 -10.75
CA HIS A 56 3.61 5.75 -9.90
C HIS A 56 3.00 5.38 -8.54
N LEU A 57 2.18 4.33 -8.46
CA LEU A 57 1.74 3.79 -7.17
C LEU A 57 2.91 3.25 -6.35
N MET A 58 3.90 2.61 -6.99
CA MET A 58 5.14 2.17 -6.34
C MET A 58 5.95 3.36 -5.82
N ALA A 59 6.10 4.41 -6.62
CA ALA A 59 6.80 5.63 -6.18
C ALA A 59 6.10 6.28 -4.98
N SER A 60 4.76 6.41 -5.02
CA SER A 60 3.96 6.92 -3.92
C SER A 60 4.02 6.03 -2.68
N ALA A 61 4.04 4.69 -2.83
CA ALA A 61 4.10 3.77 -1.71
C ALA A 61 5.36 3.91 -0.85
N VAL A 62 6.49 4.30 -1.44
CA VAL A 62 7.74 4.59 -0.69
C VAL A 62 7.54 5.74 0.30
N CYS A 63 6.72 6.73 -0.04
CA CYS A 63 6.44 7.87 0.84
C CYS A 63 5.66 7.46 2.10
N GLY A 64 4.83 6.42 2.03
CA GLY A 64 3.98 6.01 3.15
C GLY A 64 4.75 5.71 4.43
N PRO A 65 5.70 4.76 4.42
CA PRO A 65 6.53 4.48 5.59
C PRO A 65 7.35 5.69 6.06
N ILE A 66 7.78 6.57 5.15
CA ILE A 66 8.50 7.81 5.50
C ILE A 66 7.59 8.76 6.28
N TRP A 67 6.34 8.95 5.85
CA TRP A 67 5.36 9.75 6.59
C TRP A 67 5.00 9.14 7.93
N GLY A 68 4.91 7.80 8.02
CA GLY A 68 4.75 7.11 9.30
C GLY A 68 5.88 7.40 10.29
N GLN A 69 7.12 7.54 9.81
CA GLN A 69 8.25 7.98 10.65
C GLN A 69 8.13 9.43 11.11
N LEU A 70 7.56 10.32 10.29
CA LEU A 70 7.28 11.68 10.72
C LEU A 70 6.20 11.70 11.81
N ASP A 71 5.14 10.91 11.67
CA ASP A 71 4.11 10.81 12.70
C ASP A 71 4.70 10.29 14.01
N LEU A 72 5.56 9.27 13.97
CA LEU A 72 6.30 8.75 15.14
C LEU A 72 7.21 9.83 15.75
N LEU A 73 7.90 10.63 14.94
CA LEU A 73 8.70 11.75 15.42
C LEU A 73 7.84 12.78 16.14
N LEU A 74 6.70 13.17 15.54
CA LEU A 74 5.78 14.12 16.15
C LEU A 74 5.23 13.60 17.48
N MET A 75 5.00 12.29 17.62
CA MET A 75 4.59 11.66 18.89
C MET A 75 5.66 11.78 19.98
N THR A 76 6.93 12.03 19.65
CA THR A 76 7.98 12.29 20.66
C THR A 76 7.91 13.69 21.26
N PHE A 77 7.18 14.64 20.63
CA PHE A 77 7.12 16.01 21.11
C PHE A 77 6.12 16.15 22.26
N GLY A 78 6.64 16.47 23.44
CA GLY A 78 5.84 16.63 24.67
C GLY A 78 4.74 17.70 24.61
N ILE A 79 4.75 18.57 23.60
CA ILE A 79 3.68 19.55 23.33
C ILE A 79 2.33 18.89 23.02
N PHE A 80 2.33 17.63 22.58
CA PHE A 80 1.11 16.91 22.24
C PHE A 80 0.43 16.23 23.44
N GLY A 81 1.03 16.25 24.65
CA GLY A 81 0.43 15.76 25.90
C GLY A 81 0.06 14.27 25.91
N SER A 82 -0.27 13.71 27.08
CA SER A 82 -0.59 12.27 27.22
C SER A 82 -2.01 11.89 26.75
N ALA A 83 -2.97 12.82 26.80
CA ALA A 83 -4.35 12.58 26.37
C ALA A 83 -4.60 12.84 24.87
N LEU A 84 -3.71 13.57 24.21
CA LEU A 84 -3.77 13.90 22.77
C LEU A 84 -2.60 13.29 21.98
N ALA A 85 -1.82 12.40 22.60
CA ALA A 85 -0.57 11.85 22.06
C ALA A 85 -0.71 11.20 20.67
N GLY A 86 -1.89 10.66 20.34
CA GLY A 86 -2.19 10.18 18.99
C GLY A 86 -2.84 11.23 18.09
N PHE A 87 -3.73 12.06 18.62
CA PHE A 87 -4.53 12.99 17.82
C PHE A 87 -3.70 14.12 17.20
N GLY A 88 -2.89 14.81 18.00
CA GLY A 88 -2.11 15.96 17.55
C GLY A 88 -1.08 15.61 16.48
N PRO A 89 -0.19 14.63 16.72
CA PRO A 89 0.79 14.16 15.75
C PRO A 89 0.15 13.73 14.43
N ILE A 90 -0.90 12.90 14.49
CA ILE A 90 -1.60 12.43 13.29
C ILE A 90 -2.27 13.58 12.55
N LEU A 91 -2.92 14.52 13.24
CA LEU A 91 -3.54 15.69 12.60
C LEU A 91 -2.50 16.52 11.84
N VAL A 92 -1.38 16.84 12.49
CA VAL A 92 -0.30 17.65 11.91
C VAL A 92 0.38 16.92 10.76
N GLY A 93 0.83 15.68 10.99
CA GLY A 93 1.53 14.89 9.97
C GLY A 93 0.67 14.56 8.77
N THR A 94 -0.60 14.19 8.98
CA THR A 94 -1.58 13.97 7.89
C THR A 94 -1.82 15.26 7.11
N THR A 95 -1.97 16.39 7.79
CA THR A 95 -2.20 17.69 7.13
C THR A 95 -1.01 18.08 6.25
N ILE A 96 0.22 17.94 6.75
CA ILE A 96 1.43 18.21 5.97
C ILE A 96 1.50 17.26 4.76
N THR A 97 1.27 15.96 4.97
CA THR A 97 1.25 14.94 3.91
C THR A 97 0.27 15.33 2.80
N MET A 98 -0.96 15.67 3.17
CA MET A 98 -2.02 16.06 2.23
C MET A 98 -1.65 17.31 1.44
N ILE A 99 -1.17 18.36 2.12
CA ILE A 99 -0.77 19.61 1.46
C ILE A 99 0.34 19.33 0.43
N ILE A 100 1.38 18.58 0.82
CA ILE A 100 2.49 18.29 -0.08
C ILE A 100 2.03 17.45 -1.28
N HIS A 101 1.31 16.36 -1.04
CA HIS A 101 0.98 15.41 -2.09
C HIS A 101 -0.15 15.87 -3.02
N ILE A 102 -1.10 16.65 -2.51
CA ILE A 102 -2.24 17.15 -3.30
C ILE A 102 -1.96 18.52 -3.91
N ALA A 103 -1.32 19.44 -3.19
CA ALA A 103 -1.11 20.80 -3.70
C ALA A 103 0.17 20.93 -4.54
N TYR A 104 1.25 20.24 -4.16
CA TYR A 104 2.57 20.45 -4.77
C TYR A 104 3.05 19.28 -5.64
N LEU A 105 2.76 18.03 -5.25
CA LEU A 105 3.25 16.84 -5.95
C LEU A 105 2.19 16.15 -6.83
N CYS A 106 1.02 16.76 -7.03
CA CYS A 106 -0.11 16.15 -7.75
C CYS A 106 0.16 15.75 -9.20
N ASN A 107 1.15 16.39 -9.84
CA ASN A 107 1.58 16.09 -11.21
C ASN A 107 2.83 15.20 -11.27
N THR A 108 3.27 14.65 -10.14
CA THR A 108 4.45 13.79 -10.04
C THR A 108 4.06 12.33 -9.79
N PRO A 109 4.99 11.38 -9.91
CA PRO A 109 4.75 9.99 -9.51
C PRO A 109 4.46 9.79 -8.02
N LEU A 110 4.61 10.82 -7.18
CA LEU A 110 4.38 10.75 -5.74
C LEU A 110 2.96 11.18 -5.34
N ARG A 111 2.01 11.26 -6.28
CA ARG A 111 0.70 11.89 -6.05
C ARG A 111 -0.34 11.03 -5.32
N ASP A 112 -0.14 9.72 -5.22
CA ASP A 112 -1.22 8.78 -4.87
C ASP A 112 -1.40 8.64 -3.35
N VAL A 113 -2.12 9.60 -2.77
CA VAL A 113 -2.40 9.67 -1.32
C VAL A 113 -2.96 8.36 -0.73
N PRO A 114 -3.90 7.62 -1.36
CA PRO A 114 -4.45 6.42 -0.74
C PRO A 114 -3.40 5.34 -0.43
N ILE A 115 -2.43 5.13 -1.33
CA ILE A 115 -1.36 4.15 -1.08
C ILE A 115 -0.30 4.69 -0.11
N ILE A 116 -0.10 6.01 -0.07
CA ILE A 116 0.73 6.66 0.96
C ILE A 116 0.14 6.39 2.35
N PHE A 117 -1.16 6.64 2.55
CA PHE A 117 -1.80 6.37 3.83
C PHE A 117 -1.87 4.90 4.19
N ALA A 118 -1.97 4.01 3.21
CA ALA A 118 -1.80 2.58 3.46
C ALA A 118 -0.42 2.28 4.06
N GLY A 119 0.65 2.89 3.53
CA GLY A 119 2.00 2.73 4.07
C GLY A 119 2.18 3.34 5.47
N VAL A 120 1.58 4.51 5.73
CA VAL A 120 1.54 5.12 7.07
C VAL A 120 0.85 4.16 8.05
N ALA A 121 -0.36 3.70 7.72
CA ALA A 121 -1.12 2.79 8.56
C ALA A 121 -0.38 1.46 8.81
N LEU A 122 0.26 0.90 7.76
CA LEU A 122 1.07 -0.31 7.88
C LEU A 122 2.30 -0.12 8.77
N THR A 123 2.90 1.07 8.81
CA THR A 123 4.02 1.37 9.71
C THR A 123 3.61 1.13 11.17
N PHE A 124 2.45 1.64 11.56
CA PHE A 124 1.90 1.44 12.90
C PHE A 124 1.41 0.00 13.12
N ALA A 125 0.69 -0.57 12.17
CA ALA A 125 0.12 -1.91 12.29
C ALA A 125 1.20 -3.00 12.43
N CYS A 126 2.38 -2.76 11.87
CA CYS A 126 3.53 -3.66 11.96
C CYS A 126 4.41 -3.38 13.17
N GLY A 127 4.07 -2.41 14.02
CA GLY A 127 4.85 -2.03 15.19
C GLY A 127 6.25 -1.49 14.87
N ILE A 128 6.43 -0.84 13.71
CA ILE A 128 7.72 -0.32 13.28
C ILE A 128 8.09 0.89 14.12
N GLY A 129 9.27 0.85 14.75
CA GLY A 129 9.77 1.92 15.61
C GLY A 129 10.30 3.15 14.84
N PHE A 130 10.52 4.25 15.56
CA PHE A 130 11.17 5.43 15.00
C PHE A 130 12.63 5.11 14.63
N LEU A 131 13.01 5.40 13.38
CA LEU A 131 14.33 5.08 12.80
C LEU A 131 14.68 3.58 12.78
N ASP A 132 13.68 2.71 12.80
CA ASP A 132 13.85 1.26 12.62
C ASP A 132 14.09 0.92 11.14
N MET A 133 15.27 1.26 10.64
CA MET A 133 15.60 1.24 9.21
C MET A 133 15.41 -0.12 8.56
N GLU A 134 15.68 -1.22 9.28
CA GLU A 134 15.48 -2.57 8.75
C GLU A 134 14.00 -2.84 8.48
N ASN A 135 13.12 -2.55 9.46
CA ASN A 135 11.70 -2.80 9.29
C ASN A 135 11.04 -1.78 8.33
N ILE A 136 11.51 -0.53 8.29
CA ILE A 136 11.08 0.47 7.31
C ILE A 136 11.38 -0.02 5.88
N LEU A 137 12.62 -0.44 5.62
CA LEU A 137 13.01 -0.96 4.31
C LEU A 137 12.23 -2.24 3.97
N GLY A 138 12.07 -3.14 4.93
CA GLY A 138 11.30 -4.36 4.72
C GLY A 138 9.83 -4.11 4.40
N LEU A 139 9.20 -3.10 5.03
CA LEU A 139 7.84 -2.68 4.69
C LEU A 139 7.78 -2.08 3.28
N ILE A 140 8.71 -1.19 2.93
CA ILE A 140 8.77 -0.60 1.58
C ILE A 140 8.88 -1.72 0.53
N LEU A 141 9.81 -2.65 0.70
CA LEU A 141 10.02 -3.77 -0.23
C LEU A 141 8.76 -4.66 -0.33
N SER A 142 8.11 -4.96 0.80
CA SER A 142 6.85 -5.71 0.83
C SER A 142 5.74 -5.00 0.06
N MET A 143 5.59 -3.68 0.23
CA MET A 143 4.58 -2.90 -0.51
C MET A 143 4.88 -2.83 -2.01
N LEU A 144 6.14 -2.60 -2.39
CA LEU A 144 6.56 -2.57 -3.78
C LEU A 144 6.29 -3.90 -4.48
N PHE A 145 6.66 -5.01 -3.85
CA PHE A 145 6.36 -6.34 -4.37
C PHE A 145 4.86 -6.60 -4.44
N GLY A 146 4.11 -6.22 -3.41
CA GLY A 146 2.65 -6.32 -3.37
C GLY A 146 1.99 -5.57 -4.53
N LEU A 147 2.46 -4.36 -4.85
CA LEU A 147 1.95 -3.55 -5.95
C LEU A 147 2.27 -4.13 -7.34
N VAL A 148 3.45 -4.72 -7.52
CA VAL A 148 3.76 -5.47 -8.75
C VAL A 148 2.74 -6.60 -8.94
N LEU A 149 2.45 -7.36 -7.89
CA LEU A 149 1.46 -8.43 -7.96
C LEU A 149 0.03 -7.90 -8.11
N CYS A 150 -0.31 -6.73 -7.57
CA CYS A 150 -1.59 -6.07 -7.87
C CYS A 150 -1.72 -5.77 -9.37
N GLY A 151 -0.64 -5.32 -10.01
CA GLY A 151 -0.57 -5.18 -11.47
C GLY A 151 -0.82 -6.49 -12.21
N VAL A 152 -0.22 -7.58 -11.74
CA VAL A 152 -0.44 -8.93 -12.30
C VAL A 152 -1.90 -9.39 -12.11
N CYS A 153 -2.50 -9.12 -10.96
CA CYS A 153 -3.91 -9.38 -10.70
C CYS A 153 -4.81 -8.55 -11.63
N ALA A 154 -4.54 -7.26 -11.79
CA ALA A 154 -5.31 -6.37 -12.68
C ALA A 154 -5.20 -6.80 -14.14
N TRP A 155 -4.03 -7.24 -14.58
CA TRP A 155 -3.85 -7.85 -15.90
C TRP A 155 -4.72 -9.11 -16.06
N GLY A 156 -4.71 -9.99 -15.06
CA GLY A 156 -5.55 -11.19 -15.04
C GLY A 156 -7.04 -10.85 -15.10
N GLN A 157 -7.48 -9.84 -14.34
CA GLN A 157 -8.87 -9.36 -14.40
C GLN A 157 -9.24 -8.92 -15.82
N ALA A 158 -8.41 -8.09 -16.46
CA ALA A 158 -8.64 -7.64 -17.83
C ALA A 158 -8.68 -8.80 -18.83
N TYR A 159 -7.76 -9.75 -18.71
CA TYR A 159 -7.74 -10.96 -19.53
C TYR A 159 -9.01 -11.80 -19.34
N GLY A 160 -9.41 -12.07 -18.09
CA GLY A 160 -10.59 -12.85 -17.77
C GLY A 160 -11.88 -12.22 -18.28
N MET A 161 -12.00 -10.89 -18.16
CA MET A 161 -13.13 -10.14 -18.72
C MET A 161 -13.22 -10.25 -20.24
N LYS A 162 -12.08 -10.19 -20.94
CA LYS A 162 -12.03 -10.34 -22.41
C LYS A 162 -12.36 -11.76 -22.85
N LYS A 163 -11.83 -12.77 -22.14
CA LYS A 163 -11.99 -14.18 -22.49
C LYS A 163 -13.38 -14.73 -22.16
N TYR A 164 -13.99 -14.25 -21.08
CA TYR A 164 -15.30 -14.68 -20.61
C TYR A 164 -16.24 -13.47 -20.50
N PRO A 165 -16.67 -12.88 -21.64
CA PRO A 165 -17.56 -11.73 -21.63
C PRO A 165 -18.90 -12.08 -20.96
N GLN A 166 -19.59 -11.08 -20.42
CA GLN A 166 -20.97 -11.25 -19.98
C GLN A 166 -21.83 -11.46 -21.23
N THR A 167 -22.39 -12.65 -21.39
CA THR A 167 -23.49 -12.88 -22.32
C THR A 167 -24.74 -12.29 -21.67
N SER A 168 -25.30 -11.25 -22.31
CA SER A 168 -26.59 -10.63 -21.96
C SER A 168 -27.71 -11.66 -21.93
#